data_AF-A0A4P9X102-F1
#
_entry.id   AF-A0A4P9X102-F1
#
_cell.length_a   1.000
_cell.length_b   1.000
_cell.length_c   1.000
_cell.angle_alpha   90.00
_cell.angle_beta   90.00
_cell.angle_gamma   90.00
#
_symmetry.space_group_name_H-M   'P 1'
#
loop_
_entity.id
_entity.type
_entity.pdbx_description
1 polymer ?
#
loop_
_entity_poly.entity_id
_entity_poly.type
_entity_poly.pdbx_seq_one_letter_code
_entity_poly.pdbx_strand_id
1 'polypeptide(L)'
;MAREGYGGGARFPYPRWVWTPFGNAWPNPRHGIMNNVVSYGIAGFVAYHVFQYSASIERRAQYPDRWIPSMLWAKEFHDPVLVAQWKERLALEGREWIEPIPSWWPFQPKASSSPSSPSSQA
;
A
#
# COMPACT_ATOMS: atom_id res chain seq x y z
N MET A 1 16.20 -41.26 -5.55
CA MET A 1 16.55 -39.89 -5.99
C MET A 1 16.36 -38.94 -4.81
N ALA A 2 17.39 -38.70 -4.02
CA ALA A 2 17.35 -37.77 -2.89
C ALA A 2 17.92 -36.41 -3.33
N ARG A 3 17.17 -35.33 -3.10
CA ARG A 3 17.55 -33.97 -3.49
C ARG A 3 18.75 -33.50 -2.67
N GLU A 4 19.80 -33.10 -3.36
CA GLU A 4 20.92 -32.35 -2.83
C GLU A 4 20.43 -30.95 -2.44
N GLY A 5 20.62 -30.59 -1.16
CA GLY A 5 20.19 -29.32 -0.58
C GLY A 5 21.35 -28.66 0.17
N TYR A 6 21.83 -27.57 -0.40
CA TYR A 6 22.95 -26.74 0.03
C TYR A 6 22.88 -26.24 1.48
N GLY A 7 24.04 -26.13 2.12
CA GLY A 7 24.37 -24.95 2.94
C GLY A 7 24.10 -25.01 4.44
N GLY A 8 25.01 -25.62 5.19
CA GLY A 8 25.24 -25.29 6.59
C GLY A 8 26.73 -25.35 6.85
N GLY A 9 27.39 -24.19 6.97
CA GLY A 9 28.83 -24.11 7.26
C GLY A 9 29.22 -24.79 8.58
N ALA A 10 30.49 -24.66 9.00
CA ALA A 10 30.98 -25.27 10.23
C ALA A 10 30.08 -24.92 11.43
N ARG A 11 29.40 -25.94 11.99
CA ARG A 11 28.58 -25.82 13.20
C ARG A 11 29.43 -26.20 14.39
N PHE A 12 29.51 -25.31 15.38
CA PHE A 12 30.22 -25.59 16.62
C PHE A 12 29.28 -26.23 17.64
N PRO A 13 29.78 -27.11 18.53
CA PRO A 13 28.99 -27.63 19.62
C PRO A 13 28.53 -26.46 20.50
N TYR A 14 27.21 -26.39 20.72
CA TYR A 14 26.59 -25.39 21.58
C TYR A 14 25.59 -26.06 22.52
N PRO A 15 25.35 -25.49 23.72
CA PRO A 15 24.42 -26.07 24.68
C PRO A 15 22.97 -25.93 24.19
N ARG A 16 22.33 -27.06 23.85
CA ARG A 16 20.95 -27.08 23.31
C ARG A 16 19.87 -26.79 24.35
N TRP A 17 20.18 -26.90 25.64
CA TRP A 17 19.26 -26.63 26.73
C TRP A 17 19.13 -25.13 27.06
N VAL A 18 20.02 -24.30 26.55
CA VAL A 18 19.90 -22.84 26.70
C VAL A 18 18.80 -22.39 25.75
N TRP A 19 17.77 -21.75 26.29
CA TRP A 19 16.73 -21.12 25.51
C TRP A 19 16.94 -19.61 25.51
N THR A 20 16.75 -18.98 24.35
CA THR A 20 16.81 -17.52 24.21
C THR A 20 15.61 -17.04 23.39
N PRO A 21 15.11 -15.82 23.66
CA PRO A 21 13.94 -15.29 22.96
C PRO A 21 14.17 -15.05 21.46
N PHE A 22 15.43 -14.89 21.03
CA PHE A 22 15.79 -14.61 19.64
C PHE A 22 16.20 -15.88 18.85
N GLY A 23 16.19 -17.04 19.51
CA GLY A 23 16.64 -18.31 18.93
C GLY A 23 18.11 -18.62 19.20
N ASN A 24 18.44 -19.92 19.16
CA ASN A 24 19.79 -20.42 19.44
C ASN A 24 20.69 -20.39 18.20
N ALA A 25 21.95 -20.77 18.37
CA ALA A 25 22.89 -20.89 17.26
C ALA A 25 22.37 -21.89 16.20
N TRP A 26 22.17 -21.43 14.97
CA TRP A 26 21.61 -22.15 13.82
C TRP A 26 20.21 -22.75 14.07
N PRO A 27 19.18 -21.90 14.33
CA PRO A 27 17.83 -22.39 14.58
C PRO A 27 17.21 -22.85 13.26
N ASN A 28 16.79 -24.12 13.20
CA ASN A 28 15.98 -24.66 12.09
C ASN A 28 14.64 -25.16 12.65
N PRO A 29 13.70 -24.26 12.98
CA PRO A 29 12.42 -24.65 13.54
C PRO A 29 11.56 -25.35 12.48
N ARG A 30 10.93 -26.47 12.86
CA ARG A 30 10.06 -27.26 11.97
C ARG A 30 8.92 -26.44 11.35
N HIS A 31 8.46 -25.39 12.03
CA HIS A 31 7.34 -24.54 11.60
C HIS A 31 7.76 -23.09 11.27
N GLY A 32 9.02 -22.86 10.89
CA GLY A 32 9.54 -21.50 10.62
C GLY A 32 8.72 -20.70 9.61
N ILE A 33 8.21 -21.37 8.55
CA ILE A 33 7.36 -20.72 7.54
C ILE A 33 6.04 -20.26 8.14
N MET A 34 5.33 -21.13 8.86
CA MET A 34 4.04 -20.80 9.47
C MET A 34 4.18 -19.65 10.47
N ASN A 35 5.21 -19.69 11.31
CA ASN A 35 5.47 -18.65 12.29
C ASN A 35 5.74 -17.29 11.62
N ASN A 36 6.47 -17.26 10.51
CA ASN A 36 6.69 -16.03 9.75
C ASN A 36 5.39 -15.53 9.09
N VAL A 37 4.58 -16.41 8.53
CA VAL A 37 3.27 -16.03 7.94
C VAL A 37 2.38 -15.38 8.99
N VAL A 38 2.28 -15.97 10.19
CA VAL A 38 1.50 -15.39 11.29
C VAL A 38 2.09 -14.06 11.74
N SER A 39 3.41 -13.98 11.91
CA SER A 39 4.08 -12.76 12.37
C SER A 39 3.89 -11.59 11.39
N TYR A 40 4.14 -11.82 10.10
CA TYR A 40 3.92 -10.83 9.06
C TYR A 40 2.43 -10.53 8.84
N GLY A 41 1.55 -11.51 9.03
CA GLY A 41 0.10 -11.31 8.98
C GLY A 41 -0.37 -10.34 10.06
N ILE A 42 0.09 -10.52 11.30
CA ILE A 42 -0.23 -9.62 12.42
C ILE A 42 0.37 -8.23 12.16
N ALA A 43 1.64 -8.15 11.76
CA ALA A 43 2.29 -6.87 11.47
C ALA A 43 1.59 -6.12 10.32
N GLY A 44 1.23 -6.83 9.25
CA GLY A 44 0.50 -6.26 8.11
C GLY A 44 -0.91 -5.79 8.48
N PHE A 45 -1.63 -6.54 9.32
CA PHE A 45 -2.94 -6.15 9.82
C PHE A 45 -2.88 -4.83 10.60
N VAL A 46 -1.92 -4.71 11.53
CA VAL A 46 -1.73 -3.49 12.32
C VAL A 46 -1.32 -2.33 11.41
N ALA A 47 -0.34 -2.55 10.53
CA ALA A 47 0.14 -1.51 9.61
C ALA A 47 -0.98 -0.99 8.70
N TYR A 48 -1.84 -1.87 8.19
CA TYR A 48 -2.99 -1.49 7.37
C TYR A 48 -3.95 -0.56 8.13
N HIS A 49 -4.32 -0.89 9.36
CA HIS A 49 -5.25 -0.07 10.14
C HIS A 49 -4.64 1.29 10.53
N VAL A 50 -3.36 1.29 10.91
CA VAL A 50 -2.63 2.54 11.20
C VAL A 50 -2.56 3.41 9.94
N PHE A 51 -2.28 2.82 8.78
CA PHE A 51 -2.27 3.53 7.51
C PHE A 51 -3.65 4.13 7.17
N GLN A 52 -4.73 3.34 7.27
CA GLN A 52 -6.08 3.83 7.01
C GLN A 52 -6.47 4.98 7.96
N TYR A 53 -6.13 4.85 9.24
CA TYR A 53 -6.36 5.92 10.21
C TYR A 53 -5.55 7.18 9.85
N SER A 54 -4.26 7.02 9.55
CA SER A 54 -3.37 8.11 9.14
C SER A 54 -3.89 8.83 7.89
N ALA A 55 -4.32 8.09 6.87
CA ALA A 55 -4.87 8.65 5.64
C ALA A 55 -6.20 9.40 5.89
N SER A 56 -7.00 8.97 6.87
CA SER A 56 -8.26 9.65 7.21
C SER A 56 -8.04 11.03 7.84
N ILE A 57 -6.96 11.18 8.63
CA ILE A 57 -6.65 12.43 9.34
C ILE A 57 -5.82 13.40 8.50
N GLU A 58 -5.05 12.91 7.53
CA GLU A 58 -4.24 13.73 6.63
C GLU A 58 -5.11 14.80 5.95
N ARG A 59 -4.60 16.03 5.83
CA ARG A 59 -5.26 17.14 5.14
C ARG A 59 -4.26 17.81 4.23
N ARG A 60 -4.64 18.04 2.98
CA ARG A 60 -3.82 18.83 2.05
C ARG A 60 -4.21 20.29 2.03
N ALA A 61 -3.20 21.16 2.21
CA ALA A 61 -3.36 22.61 2.10
C ALA A 61 -3.36 23.09 0.65
N GLN A 62 -2.63 22.42 -0.25
CA GLN A 62 -2.44 22.81 -1.64
C GLN A 62 -2.75 21.65 -2.59
N TYR A 63 -3.32 21.98 -3.75
CA TYR A 63 -3.51 21.03 -4.84
C TYR A 63 -2.17 20.68 -5.50
N PRO A 64 -1.92 19.41 -5.87
CA PRO A 64 -0.68 19.03 -6.53
C PRO A 64 -0.60 19.53 -7.98
N ASP A 65 0.59 19.98 -8.40
CA ASP A 65 0.81 20.46 -9.79
C ASP A 65 1.00 19.31 -10.81
N ARG A 66 1.24 18.09 -10.32
CA ARG A 66 1.48 16.88 -11.12
C ARG A 66 0.83 15.69 -10.43
N TRP A 67 0.64 14.59 -11.16
CA TRP A 67 0.15 13.35 -10.54
C TRP A 67 1.13 12.83 -9.47
N ILE A 68 0.60 12.43 -8.31
CA ILE A 68 1.36 11.87 -7.19
C ILE A 68 0.65 10.61 -6.71
N PRO A 69 1.37 9.53 -6.32
CA PRO A 69 0.76 8.28 -5.87
C PRO A 69 -0.27 8.44 -4.74
N SER A 70 -0.06 9.42 -3.85
CA SER A 70 -0.98 9.69 -2.74
C SER A 70 -2.38 10.14 -3.14
N MET A 71 -2.59 10.45 -4.43
CA MET A 71 -3.92 10.68 -4.99
C MET A 71 -4.79 9.42 -5.01
N LEU A 72 -4.19 8.22 -4.91
CA LEU A 72 -4.88 6.94 -4.97
C LEU A 72 -5.59 6.53 -3.67
N TRP A 73 -5.27 7.19 -2.54
CA TRP A 73 -5.85 6.83 -1.24
C TRP A 73 -6.33 8.03 -0.43
N ALA A 74 -5.85 9.24 -0.73
CA ALA A 74 -6.18 10.39 0.09
C ALA A 74 -7.59 10.89 -0.15
N LYS A 75 -8.29 11.22 0.94
CA LYS A 75 -9.71 11.58 0.93
C LYS A 75 -10.06 12.73 -0.01
N GLU A 76 -9.15 13.68 -0.24
CA GLU A 76 -9.38 14.84 -1.11
C GLU A 76 -9.72 14.47 -2.55
N PHE A 77 -9.35 13.26 -3.00
CA PHE A 77 -9.59 12.78 -4.36
C PHE A 77 -10.73 11.76 -4.47
N HIS A 78 -11.29 11.31 -3.34
CA HIS A 78 -12.31 10.27 -3.30
C HIS A 78 -13.63 10.73 -2.68
N ASP A 79 -13.59 11.68 -1.75
CA ASP A 79 -14.80 12.25 -1.16
C ASP A 79 -15.47 13.22 -2.15
N PRO A 80 -16.72 12.98 -2.57
CA PRO A 80 -17.40 13.82 -3.57
C PRO A 80 -17.48 15.30 -3.16
N VAL A 81 -17.59 15.59 -1.87
CA VAL A 81 -17.67 16.98 -1.37
C VAL A 81 -16.33 17.68 -1.53
N LEU A 82 -15.22 17.02 -1.16
CA LEU A 82 -13.88 17.59 -1.28
C LEU A 82 -13.44 17.70 -2.74
N VAL A 83 -13.82 16.74 -3.58
CA VAL A 83 -13.55 16.77 -5.01
C VAL A 83 -14.25 17.97 -5.66
N ALA A 84 -15.52 18.22 -5.34
CA ALA A 84 -16.24 19.40 -5.82
C ALA A 84 -15.54 20.69 -5.38
N GLN A 85 -15.18 20.78 -4.10
CA GLN A 85 -14.46 21.93 -3.55
C GLN A 85 -13.12 22.18 -4.28
N TRP A 86 -12.34 21.13 -4.55
CA TRP A 86 -11.07 21.29 -5.27
C TRP A 86 -11.28 21.70 -6.73
N LYS A 87 -12.29 21.14 -7.41
CA LYS A 87 -12.64 21.54 -8.78
C LYS A 87 -13.02 23.01 -8.88
N GLU A 88 -13.79 23.52 -7.91
CA GLU A 88 -14.12 24.94 -7.82
C GLU A 88 -12.87 25.81 -7.65
N ARG A 89 -11.95 25.43 -6.75
CA ARG A 89 -10.69 26.17 -6.57
C ARG A 89 -9.83 26.16 -7.83
N LEU A 90 -9.74 25.01 -8.49
CA LEU A 90 -8.96 24.88 -9.73
C LEU A 90 -9.54 25.73 -10.86
N ALA A 91 -10.87 25.82 -10.95
CA ALA A 91 -11.53 26.72 -11.91
C ALA A 91 -11.18 28.19 -11.66
N LEU A 92 -11.05 28.61 -10.39
CA LEU A 92 -10.60 29.97 -10.03
C LEU A 92 -9.12 30.20 -10.38
N GLU A 93 -8.29 29.17 -10.22
CA GLU A 93 -6.86 29.22 -10.56
C GLU A 93 -6.58 29.03 -12.06
N GLY A 94 -7.60 28.70 -12.86
CA GLY A 94 -7.45 28.37 -14.29
C GLY A 94 -6.71 27.05 -14.54
N ARG A 95 -6.74 26.12 -13.58
CA ARG A 95 -6.08 24.81 -13.65
C ARG A 95 -7.08 23.69 -13.89
N GLU A 96 -6.62 22.62 -14.53
CA GLU A 96 -7.44 21.42 -14.78
C GLU A 96 -7.36 20.42 -13.63
N TRP A 97 -8.42 19.63 -13.46
CA TRP A 97 -8.44 18.52 -12.51
C TRP A 97 -7.57 17.37 -13.03
N ILE A 98 -6.60 16.95 -12.23
CA ILE A 98 -5.78 15.78 -12.50
C ILE A 98 -6.52 14.55 -11.99
N GLU A 99 -6.76 13.59 -12.89
CA GLU A 99 -7.41 12.34 -12.52
C GLU A 99 -6.51 11.53 -11.56
N PRO A 100 -7.07 11.02 -10.43
CA PRO A 100 -6.29 10.27 -9.45
C PRO A 100 -5.81 8.93 -10.00
N ILE A 101 -6.56 8.32 -10.93
CA ILE A 101 -6.20 7.07 -11.59
C ILE A 101 -5.84 7.38 -13.04
N PRO A 102 -4.54 7.50 -13.37
CA PRO A 102 -4.12 7.85 -14.71
C PRO A 102 -4.27 6.64 -15.64
N SER A 103 -4.37 6.89 -16.95
CA SER A 103 -4.60 5.84 -17.97
C SER A 103 -3.52 4.75 -18.01
N TRP A 104 -2.29 5.08 -17.60
CA TRP A 104 -1.16 4.14 -17.55
C TRP A 104 -1.16 3.25 -16.28
N TRP A 105 -2.04 3.50 -15.32
CA TRP A 105 -2.06 2.74 -14.06
C TRP A 105 -2.52 1.29 -14.30
N PRO A 106 -1.82 0.28 -13.75
CA PRO A 106 -2.12 -1.13 -14.05
C PRO A 106 -3.45 -1.62 -13.44
N PHE A 107 -3.95 -0.96 -12.40
CA PHE A 107 -5.17 -1.37 -11.69
C PHE A 107 -6.30 -0.37 -11.96
N GLN A 108 -6.85 -0.42 -13.17
CA GLN A 108 -8.02 0.39 -13.50
C GLN A 108 -9.27 -0.19 -12.82
N PRO A 109 -10.12 0.64 -12.18
CA PRO A 109 -11.43 0.18 -11.75
C PRO A 109 -12.23 -0.25 -12.99
N LYS A 110 -13.03 -1.30 -12.88
CA LYS A 110 -13.95 -1.67 -13.96
C LYS A 110 -14.88 -0.48 -14.20
N ALA A 111 -14.88 0.05 -15.42
CA ALA A 111 -15.71 1.19 -15.77
C ALA A 111 -17.18 0.89 -15.46
N SER A 112 -17.71 1.46 -14.38
CA SER A 112 -19.15 1.65 -14.25
C SER A 112 -19.50 2.74 -15.25
N SER A 113 -20.12 2.35 -16.36
CA SER A 113 -20.58 3.22 -17.44
C SER A 113 -21.18 4.53 -16.89
N SER A 114 -20.41 5.61 -16.94
CA SER A 114 -20.91 6.96 -16.71
C SER A 114 -21.19 7.59 -18.07
N PRO A 115 -22.35 8.24 -18.25
CA PRO A 115 -22.77 8.74 -19.55
C PRO A 115 -21.83 9.87 -19.98
N SER A 116 -21.26 9.72 -21.17
CA SER A 116 -20.47 10.75 -21.84
C SER A 116 -21.26 12.06 -21.90
N SER A 117 -20.71 13.13 -21.32
CA SER A 117 -21.20 14.49 -21.56
C SER A 117 -21.20 14.75 -23.08
N PRO A 118 -22.28 15.32 -23.65
CA PRO A 118 -22.32 15.63 -25.06
C PRO A 118 -21.30 16.73 -25.36
N SER A 119 -20.33 16.42 -26.21
CA SER A 119 -19.45 17.42 -26.82
C SER A 119 -20.32 18.41 -27.58
N SER A 120 -20.42 19.64 -27.07
CA SER A 120 -20.90 20.78 -27.83
C SER A 120 -19.88 21.03 -28.96
N GLN A 121 -20.20 20.52 -30.14
CA GLN A 121 -19.60 20.97 -31.39
C GLN A 121 -20.41 22.19 -31.83
N ALA A 122 -19.73 23.34 -31.87
CA ALA A 122 -20.14 24.53 -32.60
C ALA A 122 -19.64 24.44 -34.05
#